data_AF-A0A919AZ36-F1
#
_entry.id   AF-A0A919AZ36-F1
#
_cell.length_a   1.000
_cell.length_b   1.000
_cell.length_c   1.000
_cell.angle_alpha   90.00
_cell.angle_beta   90.00
_cell.angle_gamma   90.00
#
_symmetry.space_group_name_H-M   'P 1'
#
loop_
_entity.id
_entity.type
_entity.pdbx_description
1 polymer ?
#
loop_
_entity_poly.entity_id
_entity_poly.type
_entity_poly.pdbx_seq_one_letter_code
_entity_poly.pdbx_strand_id
1 'polypeptide(L)'
;MPSGWRFIAQRALPETILDWEVPFTLSSNPKRTLSGPGSMAGTIDPEYARMIGADGKPMIREWDTKVYLEIDGVIRWGGLVTKTTFDGPKASISCEGLSSYAQGIPYEDYMVSGALITPPDPYAGKDKNYDGWIDGEKGKQRVPPPPKPYGGPRIDAFDAFRNIWSHIQSRPYGDIGLKIDTHRLGELLGAEDGSSPWELAWWDNPDCGQSLDTLARTTPFDWIETHAWASGGNAIEHRIRLGNPRLGRKRSDLRFADGENIIAIAKPEGMGDDYANEIVVLGKGEGRKMNRAQVHRYDGRLRRVATVTDKTLATDTALRTRGEQELAGRTQALQIPAIQIVDHPNAPLGAWQLGDDIRVQVNVPWIGDVDVWHRIVADEISADGAVVLTLKRSDAFHY
;
A
#
# COMPACT_ATOMS: atom_id res chain seq x y z
N MET A 1 -22.96 -16.98 -14.14
CA MET A 1 -21.55 -17.37 -13.91
C MET A 1 -20.77 -16.93 -15.12
N PRO A 2 -19.74 -16.08 -14.97
CA PRO A 2 -18.71 -15.93 -15.99
C PRO A 2 -18.24 -17.33 -16.42
N SER A 3 -17.98 -17.54 -17.72
CA SER A 3 -17.34 -18.78 -18.15
C SER A 3 -15.98 -18.92 -17.47
N GLY A 4 -15.55 -20.15 -17.21
CA GLY A 4 -14.24 -20.42 -16.61
C GLY A 4 -14.03 -19.91 -15.18
N TRP A 5 -15.10 -19.64 -14.42
CA TRP A 5 -14.99 -19.35 -12.98
C TRP A 5 -14.51 -20.60 -12.22
N ARG A 6 -13.27 -20.57 -11.73
CA ARG A 6 -12.72 -21.67 -10.91
C ARG A 6 -11.75 -21.17 -9.85
N PHE A 7 -11.62 -21.97 -8.80
CA PHE A 7 -10.61 -21.79 -7.76
C PHE A 7 -9.52 -22.84 -7.87
N ILE A 8 -8.26 -22.41 -7.76
CA ILE A 8 -7.07 -23.27 -7.86
C ILE A 8 -6.38 -23.26 -6.51
N ALA A 9 -6.03 -24.44 -5.98
CA ALA A 9 -5.21 -24.58 -4.78
C ALA A 9 -3.77 -24.94 -5.16
N GLN A 10 -2.82 -24.30 -4.51
CA GLN A 10 -1.39 -24.54 -4.69
C GLN A 10 -0.72 -24.55 -3.32
N ARG A 11 0.24 -25.45 -3.12
CA ARG A 11 1.11 -25.38 -1.95
C ARG A 11 2.03 -24.16 -2.05
N ALA A 12 2.27 -23.47 -0.95
CA ALA A 12 3.16 -22.31 -0.92
C ALA A 12 4.63 -22.73 -1.06
N LEU A 13 5.03 -23.83 -0.42
CA LEU A 13 6.43 -24.27 -0.32
C LEU A 13 6.60 -25.81 -0.34
N PRO A 14 7.33 -26.38 -1.31
CA PRO A 14 7.58 -25.81 -2.63
C PRO A 14 6.27 -25.67 -3.40
N GLU A 15 6.25 -24.74 -4.35
CA GLU A 15 5.10 -24.46 -5.19
C GLU A 15 4.68 -25.69 -6.00
N THR A 16 3.45 -26.16 -5.77
CA THR A 16 2.89 -27.32 -6.46
C THR A 16 1.39 -27.17 -6.50
N ILE A 17 0.79 -27.27 -7.69
CA ILE A 17 -0.67 -27.26 -7.82
C ILE A 17 -1.22 -28.50 -7.12
N LEU A 18 -2.16 -28.27 -6.21
CA LEU A 18 -2.85 -29.30 -5.44
C LEU A 18 -4.15 -29.69 -6.13
N ASP A 19 -4.89 -28.67 -6.61
CA ASP A 19 -6.19 -28.85 -7.25
C ASP A 19 -6.47 -27.70 -8.21
N TRP A 20 -7.14 -28.02 -9.30
CA TRP A 20 -7.55 -27.09 -10.36
C TRP A 20 -8.98 -26.58 -10.19
N GLU A 21 -9.78 -27.23 -9.36
CA GLU A 21 -11.21 -26.95 -9.21
C GLU A 21 -11.67 -27.12 -7.76
N VAL A 22 -11.16 -26.26 -6.90
CA VAL A 22 -11.51 -26.24 -5.47
C VAL A 22 -13.01 -25.93 -5.32
N PRO A 23 -13.81 -26.76 -4.62
CA PRO A 23 -15.23 -26.54 -4.39
C PRO A 23 -15.45 -25.47 -3.32
N PHE A 24 -15.16 -24.22 -3.67
CA PHE A 24 -15.20 -23.09 -2.76
C PHE A 24 -16.51 -22.31 -2.90
N THR A 25 -17.29 -22.26 -1.83
CA THR A 25 -18.51 -21.45 -1.75
C THR A 25 -18.19 -20.12 -1.08
N LEU A 26 -18.29 -19.01 -1.79
CA LEU A 26 -17.91 -17.70 -1.27
C LEU A 26 -18.86 -17.21 -0.17
N SER A 27 -18.30 -16.71 0.93
CA SER A 27 -18.99 -15.94 1.96
C SER A 27 -18.65 -14.45 1.89
N SER A 28 -17.48 -14.11 1.35
CA SER A 28 -17.14 -12.77 0.85
C SER A 28 -16.46 -12.92 -0.51
N ASN A 29 -16.77 -12.07 -1.48
CA ASN A 29 -16.19 -12.25 -2.80
C ASN A 29 -14.70 -11.83 -2.81
N PRO A 30 -13.92 -12.30 -3.79
CA PRO A 30 -12.52 -11.91 -3.95
C PRO A 30 -12.39 -10.40 -4.15
N LYS A 31 -11.71 -9.76 -3.20
CA LYS A 31 -11.49 -8.32 -3.15
C LYS A 31 -10.02 -8.01 -3.35
N ARG A 32 -9.71 -7.03 -4.21
CA ARG A 32 -8.38 -6.42 -4.32
C ARG A 32 -8.41 -5.01 -3.74
N THR A 33 -7.30 -4.58 -3.16
CA THR A 33 -7.17 -3.27 -2.51
C THR A 33 -5.96 -2.53 -3.07
N LEU A 34 -6.10 -1.24 -3.37
CA LEU A 34 -4.98 -0.37 -3.73
C LEU A 34 -4.13 -0.13 -2.48
N SER A 35 -2.83 -0.39 -2.58
CA SER A 35 -1.87 -0.24 -1.49
C SER A 35 -2.23 -1.05 -0.23
N GLY A 36 -2.79 -2.24 -0.42
CA GLY A 36 -3.11 -3.16 0.68
C GLY A 36 -3.37 -4.59 0.18
N PRO A 37 -3.35 -5.58 1.09
CA PRO A 37 -3.68 -6.95 0.73
C PRO A 37 -5.12 -7.07 0.26
N GLY A 38 -5.34 -7.97 -0.70
CA GLY A 38 -6.67 -8.45 -1.06
C GLY A 38 -7.23 -9.40 0.00
N SER A 39 -8.52 -9.74 -0.08
CA SER A 39 -9.13 -10.74 0.79
C SER A 39 -10.23 -11.53 0.09
N MET A 40 -10.46 -12.74 0.59
CA MET A 40 -11.54 -13.63 0.16
C MET A 40 -11.88 -14.55 1.32
N ALA A 41 -13.16 -14.87 1.49
CA ALA A 41 -13.59 -15.86 2.46
C ALA A 41 -14.68 -16.75 1.86
N GLY A 42 -14.74 -17.98 2.34
CA GLY A 42 -15.74 -18.93 1.91
C GLY A 42 -15.77 -20.18 2.74
N THR A 43 -16.49 -21.18 2.25
CA THR A 43 -16.61 -22.49 2.86
C THR A 43 -16.29 -23.57 1.87
N ILE A 44 -15.81 -24.69 2.39
CA ILE A 44 -15.58 -25.94 1.66
C ILE A 44 -16.35 -27.07 2.35
N ASP A 45 -16.67 -28.10 1.58
CA ASP A 45 -17.34 -29.28 2.13
C ASP A 45 -16.41 -30.07 3.06
N PRO A 46 -16.96 -30.75 4.10
CA PRO A 46 -16.18 -31.57 5.03
C PRO A 46 -15.32 -32.63 4.36
N GLU A 47 -15.77 -33.20 3.24
CA GLU A 47 -15.03 -34.21 2.49
C GLU A 47 -13.76 -33.59 1.90
N TYR A 48 -13.89 -32.43 1.26
CA TYR A 48 -12.75 -31.69 0.71
C TYR A 48 -11.77 -31.24 1.80
N ALA A 49 -12.28 -30.75 2.92
CA ALA A 49 -11.46 -30.32 4.06
C ALA A 49 -10.60 -31.46 4.64
N ARG A 50 -11.03 -32.72 4.47
CA ARG A 50 -10.32 -33.92 4.93
C ARG A 50 -9.44 -34.55 3.84
N MET A 51 -9.50 -34.05 2.61
CA MET A 51 -8.67 -34.57 1.53
C MET A 51 -7.19 -34.34 1.83
N ILE A 52 -6.40 -35.37 1.53
CA ILE A 52 -4.96 -35.38 1.69
C ILE A 52 -4.31 -35.35 0.31
N GLY A 53 -3.37 -34.44 0.13
CA GLY A 53 -2.60 -34.31 -1.09
C GLY A 53 -1.62 -35.44 -1.31
N ALA A 54 -1.04 -35.47 -2.51
CA ALA A 54 0.03 -36.41 -2.86
C ALA A 54 1.26 -36.30 -1.95
N ASP A 55 1.38 -35.20 -1.20
CA ASP A 55 2.43 -34.92 -0.22
C ASP A 55 2.10 -35.36 1.22
N GLY A 56 0.94 -35.98 1.43
CA GLY A 56 0.51 -36.45 2.75
C GLY A 56 -0.04 -35.35 3.67
N LYS A 57 -0.27 -34.13 3.17
CA LYS A 57 -0.81 -32.99 3.94
C LYS A 57 -2.26 -32.67 3.55
N PRO A 58 -3.04 -32.01 4.42
CA PRO A 58 -4.36 -31.49 4.04
C PRO A 58 -4.30 -30.57 2.81
N MET A 59 -5.31 -30.61 1.93
CA MET A 59 -5.34 -29.77 0.72
C MET A 59 -5.36 -28.27 1.05
N ILE A 60 -6.09 -27.90 2.10
CA ILE A 60 -6.22 -26.52 2.58
C ILE A 60 -5.61 -26.45 3.98
N ARG A 61 -4.57 -25.64 4.14
CA ARG A 61 -3.90 -25.43 5.42
C ARG A 61 -3.38 -23.99 5.54
N GLU A 62 -3.57 -23.44 6.73
CA GLU A 62 -3.11 -22.08 7.07
C GLU A 62 -1.60 -21.94 6.83
N TRP A 63 -1.20 -20.83 6.21
CA TRP A 63 0.20 -20.48 5.90
C TRP A 63 0.95 -21.51 5.05
N ASP A 64 0.23 -22.39 4.37
CA ASP A 64 0.80 -23.48 3.55
C ASP A 64 0.10 -23.62 2.19
N THR A 65 -1.17 -23.22 2.09
CA THR A 65 -1.93 -23.25 0.84
C THR A 65 -2.19 -21.83 0.31
N LYS A 66 -1.89 -21.61 -0.97
CA LYS A 66 -2.33 -20.47 -1.78
C LYS A 66 -3.60 -20.85 -2.55
N VAL A 67 -4.53 -19.90 -2.70
CA VAL A 67 -5.76 -20.06 -3.48
C VAL A 67 -5.85 -18.94 -4.50
N TYR A 68 -6.26 -19.27 -5.73
CA TYR A 68 -6.44 -18.32 -6.82
C TYR A 68 -7.84 -18.39 -7.40
N LEU A 69 -8.37 -17.23 -7.80
CA LEU A 69 -9.54 -17.14 -8.66
C LEU A 69 -9.07 -16.98 -10.10
N GLU A 70 -9.48 -17.89 -10.97
CA GLU A 70 -9.39 -17.73 -12.42
C GLU A 70 -10.77 -17.46 -13.02
N ILE A 71 -10.82 -16.55 -14.00
CA ILE A 71 -11.97 -16.32 -14.86
C ILE A 71 -11.48 -16.21 -16.30
N ASP A 72 -12.05 -17.03 -17.19
CA ASP A 72 -11.70 -17.08 -18.62
C ASP A 72 -10.18 -17.19 -18.88
N GLY A 73 -9.49 -18.05 -18.12
CA GLY A 73 -8.05 -18.28 -18.26
C GLY A 73 -7.17 -17.15 -17.69
N VAL A 74 -7.76 -16.14 -17.04
CA VAL A 74 -7.03 -15.04 -16.40
C VAL A 74 -7.15 -15.14 -14.89
N ILE A 75 -6.01 -15.17 -14.19
CA ILE A 75 -6.00 -15.07 -12.73
C ILE A 75 -6.45 -13.66 -12.34
N ARG A 76 -7.59 -13.57 -11.64
CA ARG A 76 -8.18 -12.28 -11.21
C ARG A 76 -7.83 -11.92 -9.78
N TRP A 77 -7.56 -12.91 -8.94
CA TRP A 77 -7.22 -12.75 -7.53
C TRP A 77 -6.39 -13.94 -7.03
N GLY A 78 -5.56 -13.73 -6.02
CA GLY A 78 -4.78 -14.77 -5.34
C GLY A 78 -4.49 -14.39 -3.90
N GLY A 79 -4.26 -15.40 -3.07
CA GLY A 79 -3.97 -15.19 -1.65
C GLY A 79 -3.53 -16.45 -0.93
N LEU A 80 -2.99 -16.28 0.28
CA LEU A 80 -2.67 -17.33 1.23
C LEU A 80 -3.87 -17.62 2.11
N VAL A 81 -4.09 -18.89 2.45
CA VAL A 81 -5.03 -19.28 3.50
C VAL A 81 -4.44 -18.83 4.83
N THR A 82 -5.07 -17.88 5.51
CA THR A 82 -4.59 -17.32 6.78
C THR A 82 -5.34 -17.86 7.99
N LYS A 83 -6.57 -18.34 7.78
CA LYS A 83 -7.42 -18.85 8.87
C LYS A 83 -8.42 -19.89 8.38
N THR A 84 -8.60 -20.93 9.19
CA THR A 84 -9.60 -21.97 9.04
C THR A 84 -10.40 -22.10 10.33
N THR A 85 -11.72 -22.13 10.24
CA THR A 85 -12.61 -22.33 11.40
C THR A 85 -13.61 -23.44 11.12
N PHE A 86 -13.84 -24.29 12.11
CA PHE A 86 -14.76 -25.42 12.01
C PHE A 86 -15.94 -25.22 12.95
N ASP A 87 -17.14 -25.17 12.40
CA ASP A 87 -18.41 -25.09 13.13
C ASP A 87 -19.36 -26.19 12.64
N GLY A 88 -19.39 -27.31 13.36
CA GLY A 88 -20.11 -28.51 12.95
C GLY A 88 -19.67 -28.99 11.55
N PRO A 89 -20.59 -29.05 10.55
CA PRO A 89 -20.25 -29.42 9.18
C PRO A 89 -19.65 -28.27 8.35
N LYS A 90 -19.58 -27.05 8.88
CA LYS A 90 -19.10 -25.88 8.13
C LYS A 90 -17.61 -25.66 8.39
N ALA A 91 -16.78 -25.86 7.36
CA ALA A 91 -15.39 -25.42 7.36
C ALA A 91 -15.30 -24.07 6.64
N SER A 92 -15.02 -22.99 7.38
CA SER A 92 -14.86 -21.65 6.81
C SER A 92 -13.38 -21.32 6.66
N ILE A 93 -13.01 -20.81 5.49
CA ILE A 93 -11.64 -20.49 5.08
C ILE A 93 -11.56 -18.99 4.83
N SER A 94 -10.57 -18.34 5.41
CA SER A 94 -10.20 -16.96 5.12
C SER A 94 -8.86 -16.94 4.40
N CYS A 95 -8.79 -16.16 3.34
CA CYS A 95 -7.60 -15.96 2.53
C CYS A 95 -7.30 -14.46 2.40
N GLU A 96 -6.02 -14.14 2.40
CA GLU A 96 -5.52 -12.77 2.22
C GLU A 96 -4.45 -12.73 1.13
N GLY A 97 -4.31 -11.61 0.42
CA GLY A 97 -3.24 -11.41 -0.56
C GLY A 97 -1.86 -11.70 0.03
N LEU A 98 -0.93 -12.17 -0.81
CA LEU A 98 0.43 -12.57 -0.42
C LEU A 98 1.20 -11.46 0.31
N SER A 99 0.90 -10.20 -0.01
CA SER A 99 1.43 -9.01 0.65
C SER A 99 1.13 -8.96 2.16
N SER A 100 0.11 -9.66 2.66
CA SER A 100 -0.14 -9.72 4.11
C SER A 100 0.89 -10.58 4.87
N TYR A 101 1.65 -11.43 4.17
CA TYR A 101 2.67 -12.29 4.79
C TYR A 101 3.74 -11.52 5.57
N ALA A 102 4.02 -10.27 5.19
CA ALA A 102 5.00 -9.43 5.88
C ALA A 102 4.57 -9.04 7.30
N GLN A 103 3.27 -9.07 7.60
CA GLN A 103 2.72 -8.68 8.90
C GLN A 103 3.09 -9.72 9.96
N GLY A 104 3.59 -9.27 11.11
CA GLY A 104 4.06 -10.10 12.20
C GLY A 104 5.49 -10.62 12.04
N ILE A 105 6.17 -10.36 10.91
CA ILE A 105 7.55 -10.80 10.69
C ILE A 105 8.53 -9.71 11.16
N PRO A 106 9.42 -10.00 12.12
CA PRO A 106 10.43 -9.04 12.55
C PRO A 106 11.49 -8.82 11.46
N TYR A 107 11.94 -7.58 11.33
CA TYR A 107 13.16 -7.26 10.59
C TYR A 107 14.37 -7.57 11.46
N GLU A 108 15.21 -8.51 11.01
CA GLU A 108 16.32 -9.07 11.81
C GLU A 108 17.69 -8.54 11.38
N ASP A 109 17.72 -7.53 10.51
CA ASP A 109 18.94 -6.90 10.01
C ASP A 109 19.02 -5.44 10.48
N TYR A 110 19.98 -4.70 9.95
CA TYR A 110 20.18 -3.28 10.18
C TYR A 110 20.23 -2.52 8.86
N MET A 111 19.32 -1.56 8.69
CA MET A 111 19.26 -0.68 7.53
C MET A 111 19.08 0.76 7.99
N VAL A 112 19.97 1.64 7.56
CA VAL A 112 19.93 3.06 7.89
C VAL A 112 20.13 3.92 6.65
N SER A 113 19.37 5.01 6.54
CA SER A 113 19.41 5.98 5.46
C SER A 113 19.57 7.38 6.03
N GLY A 114 20.61 8.09 5.57
CA GLY A 114 20.90 9.46 6.03
C GLY A 114 21.40 9.51 7.49
N ALA A 115 22.24 8.57 7.91
CA ALA A 115 22.85 8.60 9.25
C ALA A 115 23.75 9.84 9.44
N LEU A 116 23.76 10.46 10.61
CA LEU A 116 24.70 11.55 10.91
C LEU A 116 26.12 11.00 11.07
N ILE A 117 27.04 11.42 10.21
CA ILE A 117 28.46 11.06 10.28
C ILE A 117 29.21 12.18 10.99
N THR A 118 29.82 11.86 12.13
CA THR A 118 30.73 12.76 12.85
C THR A 118 32.16 12.30 12.61
N PRO A 119 32.95 13.01 11.78
CA PRO A 119 34.32 12.60 11.51
C PRO A 119 35.17 12.63 12.78
N PRO A 120 36.14 11.72 12.94
CA PRO A 120 37.07 11.79 14.06
C PRO A 120 37.84 13.10 14.01
N ASP A 121 37.92 13.81 15.13
CA ASP A 121 38.73 15.02 15.25
C ASP A 121 40.20 14.61 15.44
N PRO A 122 41.10 14.90 14.48
CA PRO A 122 42.51 14.54 14.56
C PRO A 122 43.28 15.34 15.63
N TYR A 123 42.65 16.34 16.24
CA TYR A 123 43.21 17.16 17.32
C TYR A 123 42.52 16.94 18.67
N ALA A 124 41.58 16.00 18.76
CA ALA A 124 40.94 15.64 20.02
C ALA A 124 41.99 15.27 21.09
N GLY A 125 41.97 15.99 22.22
CA GLY A 125 42.89 15.76 23.33
C GLY A 125 44.35 16.19 23.11
N LYS A 126 44.64 16.95 22.03
CA LYS A 126 45.98 17.52 21.78
C LYS A 126 46.26 18.84 22.50
N ASP A 127 45.23 19.46 23.04
CA ASP A 127 45.32 20.61 23.95
C ASP A 127 44.96 20.13 25.37
N LYS A 128 45.95 19.62 26.11
CA LYS A 128 45.70 19.10 27.47
C LYS A 128 45.65 20.21 28.52
N ASN A 129 46.22 21.38 28.22
CA ASN A 129 46.26 22.51 29.14
C ASN A 129 45.10 23.51 28.92
N TYR A 130 44.24 23.26 27.92
CA TYR A 130 43.06 24.03 27.54
C TYR A 130 43.38 25.50 27.16
N ASP A 131 44.56 25.74 26.58
CA ASP A 131 45.00 27.08 26.18
C ASP A 131 44.69 27.44 24.71
N GLY A 132 44.09 26.50 23.96
CA GLY A 132 43.71 26.64 22.56
C GLY A 132 44.82 26.33 21.56
N TRP A 133 45.96 25.81 22.02
CA TRP A 133 47.11 25.42 21.20
C TRP A 133 47.43 23.94 21.36
N ILE A 134 48.10 23.37 20.35
CA ILE A 134 48.60 22.00 20.44
C ILE A 134 49.76 21.95 21.45
N ASP A 135 49.68 21.03 22.41
CA ASP A 135 50.74 20.83 23.41
C ASP A 135 52.08 20.52 22.76
N GLY A 136 53.15 21.16 23.26
CA GLY A 136 54.51 21.06 22.69
C GLY A 136 54.80 22.07 21.58
N GLU A 137 53.79 22.79 21.08
CA GLU A 137 53.91 23.78 20.00
C GLU A 137 53.24 25.12 20.36
N LYS A 138 53.36 25.53 21.63
CA LYS A 138 52.76 26.78 22.15
C LYS A 138 53.11 27.99 21.27
N GLY A 139 52.09 28.64 20.72
CA GLY A 139 52.22 29.82 19.85
C GLY A 139 52.57 29.54 18.38
N LYS A 140 52.67 28.27 17.95
CA LYS A 140 52.97 27.91 16.55
C LYS A 140 51.76 27.41 15.77
N GLN A 141 50.87 26.63 16.41
CA GLN A 141 49.68 26.08 15.76
C GLN A 141 48.47 26.05 16.71
N ARG A 142 47.44 26.84 16.40
CA ARG A 142 46.15 26.79 17.11
C ARG A 142 45.46 25.47 16.79
N VAL A 143 44.73 24.91 17.77
CA VAL A 143 43.87 23.76 17.51
C VAL A 143 42.78 24.18 16.51
N PRO A 144 42.71 23.57 15.32
CA PRO A 144 41.62 23.83 14.37
C PRO A 144 40.27 23.41 14.99
N PRO A 145 39.15 24.05 14.59
CA PRO A 145 37.85 23.56 15.00
C PRO A 145 37.64 22.12 14.48
N PRO A 146 36.89 21.28 15.23
CA PRO A 146 36.63 19.91 14.83
C PRO A 146 35.89 19.87 13.49
N PRO A 147 36.09 18.80 12.69
CA PRO A 147 35.32 18.60 11.47
C PRO A 147 33.81 18.65 11.74
N LYS A 148 33.05 19.30 10.86
CA LYS A 148 31.58 19.38 11.00
C LYS A 148 30.94 18.03 10.65
N PRO A 149 29.93 17.57 11.41
CA PRO A 149 29.12 16.43 11.02
C PRO A 149 28.42 16.65 9.67
N TYR A 150 28.15 15.57 8.94
CA TYR A 150 27.41 15.58 7.67
C TYR A 150 26.50 14.35 7.53
N GLY A 151 25.49 14.43 6.67
CA GLY A 151 24.59 13.30 6.41
C GLY A 151 25.25 12.21 5.56
N GLY A 152 25.05 10.97 5.96
CA GLY A 152 25.52 9.79 5.24
C GLY A 152 24.69 9.46 4.00
N PRO A 153 25.02 8.35 3.31
CA PRO A 153 24.29 7.88 2.14
C PRO A 153 22.80 7.70 2.43
N ARG A 154 21.96 8.02 1.44
CA ARG A 154 20.50 7.85 1.51
C ARG A 154 20.01 6.80 0.53
N ILE A 155 18.95 6.10 0.92
CA ILE A 155 18.34 4.97 0.21
C ILE A 155 17.03 5.45 -0.42
N ASP A 156 16.74 5.05 -1.66
CA ASP A 156 15.44 5.30 -2.30
C ASP A 156 14.31 4.53 -1.59
N ALA A 157 13.11 5.10 -1.51
CA ALA A 157 11.99 4.44 -0.86
C ALA A 157 11.66 3.07 -1.47
N PHE A 158 11.74 2.89 -2.80
CA PHE A 158 11.54 1.57 -3.41
C PHE A 158 12.71 0.63 -3.12
N ASP A 159 13.93 1.16 -3.00
CA ASP A 159 15.08 0.36 -2.60
C ASP A 159 14.91 -0.18 -1.16
N ALA A 160 14.36 0.61 -0.23
CA ALA A 160 14.02 0.16 1.11
C ALA A 160 12.86 -0.85 1.13
N PHE A 161 11.78 -0.58 0.38
CA PHE A 161 10.63 -1.48 0.25
C PHE A 161 11.06 -2.87 -0.25
N ARG A 162 11.91 -2.92 -1.27
CA ARG A 162 12.47 -4.17 -1.80
C ARG A 162 13.41 -4.86 -0.83
N ASN A 163 14.22 -4.11 -0.06
CA ASN A 163 15.11 -4.71 0.95
C ASN A 163 14.32 -5.43 2.04
N ILE A 164 13.18 -4.87 2.49
CA ILE A 164 12.30 -5.53 3.47
C ILE A 164 11.74 -6.84 2.89
N TRP A 165 11.24 -6.83 1.66
CA TRP A 165 10.78 -8.07 1.00
C TRP A 165 11.90 -9.09 0.75
N SER A 166 13.09 -8.61 0.37
CA SER A 166 14.27 -9.47 0.22
C SER A 166 14.67 -10.10 1.55
N HIS A 167 14.58 -9.34 2.65
CA HIS A 167 14.81 -9.85 4.01
C HIS A 167 13.85 -10.99 4.31
N ILE A 168 12.53 -10.76 4.14
CA ILE A 168 11.49 -11.78 4.38
C ILE A 168 11.76 -13.05 3.56
N GLN A 169 11.92 -12.92 2.25
CA GLN A 169 12.04 -14.08 1.36
C GLN A 169 13.40 -14.80 1.44
N SER A 170 14.43 -14.14 1.98
CA SER A 170 15.74 -14.78 2.21
C SER A 170 15.74 -15.77 3.39
N ARG A 171 14.74 -15.70 4.27
CA ARG A 171 14.69 -16.56 5.46
C ARG A 171 14.26 -17.99 5.09
N PRO A 172 14.67 -19.01 5.86
CA PRO A 172 14.19 -20.37 5.67
C PRO A 172 12.66 -20.41 5.66
N TYR A 173 12.09 -21.00 4.60
CA TYR A 173 10.64 -21.10 4.40
C TYR A 173 9.92 -19.74 4.29
N GLY A 174 10.64 -18.65 3.97
CA GLY A 174 10.07 -17.31 3.77
C GLY A 174 9.83 -16.94 2.31
N ASP A 175 10.39 -17.68 1.36
CA ASP A 175 10.28 -17.37 -0.08
C ASP A 175 8.91 -17.76 -0.66
N ILE A 176 7.96 -16.83 -0.61
CA ILE A 176 6.62 -17.02 -1.18
C ILE A 176 6.55 -16.72 -2.68
N GLY A 177 7.68 -16.51 -3.36
CA GLY A 177 7.73 -16.27 -4.81
C GLY A 177 7.22 -14.89 -5.24
N LEU A 178 7.09 -13.93 -4.31
CA LEU A 178 6.61 -12.58 -4.58
C LEU A 178 7.73 -11.72 -5.18
N LYS A 179 7.51 -11.24 -6.41
CA LYS A 179 8.44 -10.37 -7.12
C LYS A 179 8.06 -8.91 -6.89
N ILE A 180 9.04 -8.03 -6.69
CA ILE A 180 8.81 -6.59 -6.54
C ILE A 180 9.36 -5.87 -7.78
N ASP A 181 8.66 -4.86 -8.27
CA ASP A 181 9.17 -4.01 -9.36
C ASP A 181 10.52 -3.36 -9.01
N THR A 182 11.37 -3.15 -10.01
CA THR A 182 12.80 -2.83 -9.81
C THR A 182 13.17 -1.38 -10.16
N HIS A 183 12.21 -0.56 -10.58
CA HIS A 183 12.45 0.86 -10.84
C HIS A 183 12.57 1.65 -9.52
N ARG A 184 13.02 2.90 -9.60
CA ARG A 184 13.15 3.80 -8.45
C ARG A 184 11.97 4.75 -8.35
N LEU A 185 11.67 5.20 -7.13
CA LEU A 185 10.71 6.28 -6.92
C LEU A 185 11.35 7.64 -7.24
N GLY A 186 12.60 7.84 -6.83
CA GLY A 186 13.29 9.13 -6.86
C GLY A 186 13.24 9.86 -5.51
N GLU A 187 12.50 9.32 -4.54
CA GLU A 187 12.39 9.85 -3.18
C GLU A 187 13.35 9.13 -2.24
N LEU A 188 14.36 9.86 -1.77
CA LEU A 188 15.37 9.35 -0.86
C LEU A 188 14.89 9.45 0.60
N LEU A 189 15.14 8.42 1.41
CA LEU A 189 14.75 8.37 2.82
C LEU A 189 15.77 9.08 3.71
N GLY A 190 15.32 9.54 4.88
CA GLY A 190 16.14 10.27 5.85
C GLY A 190 16.49 11.69 5.42
N ALA A 191 16.90 12.53 6.37
CA ALA A 191 17.31 13.90 6.11
C ALA A 191 18.71 13.97 5.49
N GLU A 192 18.90 14.85 4.50
CA GLU A 192 20.19 15.06 3.81
C GLU A 192 21.32 15.51 4.74
N ASP A 193 21.01 16.23 5.81
CA ASP A 193 21.98 16.70 6.81
C ASP A 193 22.25 15.69 7.93
N GLY A 194 21.60 14.53 7.89
CA GLY A 194 21.67 13.50 8.94
C GLY A 194 20.86 13.79 10.19
N SER A 195 20.07 14.86 10.24
CA SER A 195 19.32 15.27 11.44
C SER A 195 18.17 14.35 11.84
N SER A 196 17.65 13.56 10.89
CA SER A 196 16.54 12.63 11.07
C SER A 196 16.75 11.46 10.10
N PRO A 197 17.60 10.48 10.47
CA PRO A 197 17.79 9.28 9.66
C PRO A 197 16.51 8.46 9.60
N TRP A 198 16.34 7.71 8.51
CA TRP A 198 15.37 6.62 8.48
C TRP A 198 16.11 5.32 8.80
N GLU A 199 15.60 4.55 9.76
CA GLU A 199 16.32 3.41 10.33
C GLU A 199 15.37 2.26 10.62
N LEU A 200 15.82 1.04 10.30
CA LEU A 200 15.28 -0.22 10.80
C LEU A 200 16.42 -0.98 11.46
N ALA A 201 16.28 -1.26 12.74
CA ALA A 201 17.28 -1.97 13.51
C ALA A 201 16.66 -3.14 14.27
N TRP A 202 17.26 -4.32 14.15
CA TRP A 202 16.72 -5.55 14.74
C TRP A 202 16.48 -5.47 16.26
N TRP A 203 17.26 -4.68 17.00
CA TRP A 203 17.11 -4.54 18.45
C TRP A 203 15.83 -3.78 18.85
N ASP A 204 15.22 -3.02 17.93
CA ASP A 204 13.93 -2.36 18.14
C ASP A 204 12.74 -3.27 17.76
N ASN A 205 13.02 -4.47 17.25
CA ASN A 205 12.05 -5.44 16.72
C ASN A 205 11.01 -4.83 15.75
N PRO A 206 11.43 -4.09 14.69
CA PRO A 206 10.47 -3.52 13.77
C PRO A 206 9.74 -4.61 13.00
N ASP A 207 8.43 -4.49 12.90
CA ASP A 207 7.58 -5.36 12.07
C ASP A 207 7.74 -4.99 10.59
N CYS A 208 8.02 -5.97 9.74
CA CYS A 208 8.24 -5.75 8.31
C CYS A 208 6.98 -5.19 7.61
N GLY A 209 5.81 -5.75 7.89
CA GLY A 209 4.53 -5.30 7.35
C GLY A 209 4.22 -3.86 7.74
N GLN A 210 4.30 -3.54 9.04
CA GLN A 210 4.07 -2.17 9.53
C GLN A 210 5.11 -1.18 8.99
N SER A 211 6.35 -1.62 8.76
CA SER A 211 7.39 -0.80 8.15
C SER A 211 7.08 -0.49 6.69
N LEU A 212 6.58 -1.46 5.92
CA LEU A 212 6.11 -1.27 4.55
C LEU A 212 4.90 -0.33 4.50
N ASP A 213 3.93 -0.51 5.39
CA ASP A 213 2.74 0.34 5.50
C ASP A 213 3.12 1.78 5.86
N THR A 214 4.06 1.94 6.80
CA THR A 214 4.57 3.25 7.20
C THR A 214 5.29 3.91 6.04
N LEU A 215 6.13 3.17 5.32
CA LEU A 215 6.87 3.68 4.17
C LEU A 215 5.95 4.19 3.06
N ALA A 216 4.92 3.42 2.69
CA ALA A 216 3.91 3.83 1.69
C ALA A 216 3.05 5.01 2.17
N ARG A 217 2.84 5.15 3.48
CA ARG A 217 2.09 6.27 4.08
C ARG A 217 2.90 7.56 4.17
N THR A 218 4.17 7.48 4.54
CA THR A 218 5.03 8.67 4.75
C THR A 218 5.72 9.15 3.49
N THR A 219 5.90 8.25 2.52
CA THR A 219 6.39 8.56 1.17
C THR A 219 5.27 8.15 0.21
N PRO A 220 4.42 9.09 -0.25
CA PRO A 220 3.18 8.72 -0.92
C PRO A 220 3.45 8.05 -2.26
N PHE A 221 3.26 6.75 -2.31
CA PHE A 221 3.23 5.96 -3.55
C PHE A 221 2.16 4.88 -3.46
N ASP A 222 1.68 4.44 -4.61
CA ASP A 222 0.76 3.31 -4.68
C ASP A 222 1.50 2.00 -4.93
N TRP A 223 0.90 0.90 -4.48
CA TRP A 223 1.29 -0.42 -4.94
C TRP A 223 0.06 -1.33 -5.14
N ILE A 224 0.19 -2.33 -6.01
CA ILE A 224 -0.84 -3.37 -6.17
C ILE A 224 -0.20 -4.74 -6.26
N GLU A 225 -0.85 -5.72 -5.65
CA GLU A 225 -0.54 -7.13 -5.85
C GLU A 225 -1.23 -7.66 -7.09
N THR A 226 -0.48 -8.40 -7.91
CA THR A 226 -0.96 -9.00 -9.15
C THR A 226 -0.49 -10.44 -9.27
N HIS A 227 -1.31 -11.26 -9.93
CA HIS A 227 -0.97 -12.64 -10.26
C HIS A 227 -1.28 -12.89 -11.73
N ALA A 228 -0.47 -13.71 -12.37
CA ALA A 228 -0.65 -14.10 -13.76
C ALA A 228 -0.05 -15.48 -14.01
N TRP A 229 -0.56 -16.18 -15.02
CA TRP A 229 0.12 -17.35 -15.55
C TRP A 229 1.51 -16.96 -16.08
N ALA A 230 2.54 -17.73 -15.69
CA ALA A 230 3.87 -17.62 -16.26
C ALA A 230 3.84 -18.03 -17.74
N SER A 231 4.74 -17.47 -18.55
CA SER A 231 4.84 -17.85 -19.96
C SER A 231 5.21 -19.34 -20.10
N GLY A 232 4.30 -20.15 -20.67
CA GLY A 232 4.61 -21.51 -21.13
C GLY A 232 4.41 -22.64 -20.11
N GLY A 233 3.53 -22.50 -19.12
CA GLY A 233 3.19 -23.62 -18.23
C GLY A 233 2.14 -23.32 -17.17
N ASN A 234 2.07 -24.22 -16.18
CA ASN A 234 1.13 -24.16 -15.05
C ASN A 234 1.69 -23.44 -13.81
N ALA A 235 2.71 -22.59 -14.00
CA ALA A 235 3.28 -21.78 -12.93
C ALA A 235 2.54 -20.44 -12.86
N ILE A 236 2.31 -19.95 -11.65
CA ILE A 236 1.67 -18.65 -11.41
C ILE A 236 2.75 -17.71 -10.87
N GLU A 237 2.91 -16.54 -11.50
CA GLU A 237 3.80 -15.51 -10.99
C GLU A 237 3.05 -14.55 -10.09
N HIS A 238 3.72 -14.07 -9.04
CA HIS A 238 3.19 -13.05 -8.13
C HIS A 238 4.06 -11.82 -8.19
N ARG A 239 3.44 -10.64 -8.24
CA ARG A 239 4.16 -9.38 -8.35
C ARG A 239 3.49 -8.26 -7.57
N ILE A 240 4.26 -7.53 -6.75
CA ILE A 240 3.91 -6.18 -6.32
C ILE A 240 4.37 -5.20 -7.39
N ARG A 241 3.41 -4.50 -7.99
CA ARG A 241 3.67 -3.39 -8.90
C ARG A 241 3.73 -2.09 -8.10
N LEU A 242 4.77 -1.31 -8.32
CA LEU A 242 5.00 -0.04 -7.63
C LEU A 242 4.62 1.14 -8.55
N GLY A 243 3.93 2.14 -8.02
CA GLY A 243 3.51 3.33 -8.76
C GLY A 243 4.46 4.51 -8.54
N ASN A 244 5.01 5.07 -9.61
CA ASN A 244 5.81 6.29 -9.54
C ASN A 244 5.11 7.44 -10.30
N PRO A 245 4.53 8.45 -9.61
CA PRO A 245 4.27 8.52 -8.16
C PRO A 245 3.01 7.77 -7.73
N ARG A 246 2.13 7.40 -8.68
CA ARG A 246 0.88 6.69 -8.42
C ARG A 246 0.61 5.65 -9.49
N LEU A 247 -0.25 4.69 -9.20
CA LEU A 247 -0.73 3.71 -10.19
C LEU A 247 -1.97 4.23 -10.94
N GLY A 248 -2.28 3.59 -12.05
CA GLY A 248 -3.45 3.92 -12.86
C GLY A 248 -3.35 5.24 -13.64
N ARG A 249 -4.40 5.52 -14.39
CA ARG A 249 -4.51 6.71 -15.23
C ARG A 249 -5.95 7.23 -15.26
N LYS A 250 -6.13 8.45 -15.76
CA LYS A 250 -7.45 8.98 -16.04
C LYS A 250 -8.07 8.27 -17.25
N ARG A 251 -9.24 7.66 -17.07
CA ARG A 251 -9.94 6.84 -18.07
C ARG A 251 -11.07 7.62 -18.70
N SER A 252 -10.76 8.37 -19.75
CA SER A 252 -11.76 9.00 -20.62
C SER A 252 -12.28 8.06 -21.72
N ASP A 253 -11.65 6.90 -21.85
CA ASP A 253 -11.99 5.81 -22.79
C ASP A 253 -13.07 4.86 -22.25
N LEU A 254 -13.34 4.90 -20.94
CA LEU A 254 -14.38 4.10 -20.29
C LEU A 254 -15.56 4.98 -19.86
N ARG A 255 -16.73 4.36 -19.74
CA ARG A 255 -17.95 5.04 -19.28
C ARG A 255 -18.65 4.23 -18.20
N PHE A 256 -18.99 4.89 -17.10
CA PHE A 256 -19.72 4.34 -15.97
C PHE A 256 -20.96 5.20 -15.72
N ALA A 257 -22.13 4.71 -16.11
CA ALA A 257 -23.37 5.49 -16.10
C ALA A 257 -24.56 4.68 -15.59
N ASP A 258 -25.46 5.39 -14.88
CA ASP A 258 -26.77 4.88 -14.48
C ASP A 258 -27.63 4.57 -15.71
N GLY A 259 -28.41 3.48 -15.64
CA GLY A 259 -29.17 2.95 -16.77
C GLY A 259 -28.33 2.29 -17.89
N GLU A 260 -27.00 2.26 -17.75
CA GLU A 260 -26.10 1.55 -18.67
C GLU A 260 -25.44 0.37 -17.94
N ASN A 261 -24.25 0.58 -17.36
CA ASN A 261 -23.44 -0.46 -16.75
C ASN A 261 -23.37 -0.37 -15.23
N ILE A 262 -23.86 0.71 -14.62
CA ILE A 262 -24.07 0.81 -13.17
C ILE A 262 -25.43 0.19 -12.84
N ILE A 263 -25.43 -0.86 -12.01
CA ILE A 263 -26.65 -1.54 -11.56
C ILE A 263 -27.06 -1.14 -10.15
N ALA A 264 -26.12 -0.68 -9.34
CA ALA A 264 -26.39 -0.10 -8.03
C ALA A 264 -25.30 0.90 -7.63
N ILE A 265 -25.65 1.85 -6.78
CA ILE A 265 -24.69 2.71 -6.09
C ILE A 265 -24.81 2.49 -4.59
N ALA A 266 -23.67 2.48 -3.89
CA ALA A 266 -23.71 2.64 -2.45
C ALA A 266 -24.28 4.02 -2.11
N LYS A 267 -24.89 4.13 -0.93
CA LYS A 267 -25.53 5.35 -0.44
C LYS A 267 -24.57 6.54 -0.65
N PRO A 268 -24.92 7.54 -1.47
CA PRO A 268 -24.12 8.74 -1.59
C PRO A 268 -24.07 9.44 -0.23
N GLU A 269 -22.87 9.83 0.18
CA GLU A 269 -22.64 10.45 1.47
C GLU A 269 -22.06 11.85 1.28
N GLY A 270 -22.52 12.78 2.11
CA GLY A 270 -21.79 14.01 2.31
C GLY A 270 -20.49 13.72 3.06
N MET A 271 -19.52 14.62 2.98
CA MET A 271 -18.19 14.42 3.57
C MET A 271 -18.16 14.51 5.12
N GLY A 272 -19.27 14.28 5.84
CA GLY A 272 -19.43 14.66 7.26
C GLY A 272 -18.21 14.37 8.15
N ASP A 273 -17.69 13.14 8.09
CA ASP A 273 -16.52 12.71 8.88
C ASP A 273 -15.19 13.24 8.34
N ASP A 274 -15.06 13.35 7.02
CA ASP A 274 -13.84 13.80 6.33
C ASP A 274 -13.75 15.33 6.16
N TYR A 275 -14.85 16.04 6.44
CA TYR A 275 -15.00 17.46 6.20
C TYR A 275 -14.06 18.26 7.09
N ALA A 276 -13.27 19.09 6.42
CA ALA A 276 -12.44 20.10 7.06
C ALA A 276 -12.45 21.36 6.21
N ASN A 277 -12.67 22.51 6.86
CA ASN A 277 -12.50 23.83 6.27
C ASN A 277 -11.20 24.50 6.75
N GLU A 278 -10.37 23.74 7.45
CA GLU A 278 -9.03 24.13 7.87
C GLU A 278 -8.10 22.92 7.84
N ILE A 279 -6.91 23.10 7.26
CA ILE A 279 -5.87 22.07 7.17
C ILE A 279 -4.62 22.55 7.88
N VAL A 280 -4.10 21.72 8.78
CA VAL A 280 -2.76 21.89 9.36
C VAL A 280 -1.83 20.90 8.67
N VAL A 281 -0.83 21.40 7.94
CA VAL A 281 0.19 20.57 7.30
C VAL A 281 1.44 20.55 8.16
N LEU A 282 1.97 19.36 8.40
CA LEU A 282 3.14 19.07 9.19
C LEU A 282 4.25 18.53 8.28
N GLY A 283 5.31 19.31 8.11
CA GLY A 283 6.44 19.10 7.21
C GLY A 283 7.64 18.39 7.82
N LYS A 284 8.78 18.57 7.14
CA LYS A 284 10.11 18.11 7.56
C LYS A 284 10.45 18.56 8.99
N GLY A 285 11.16 17.71 9.74
CA GLY A 285 11.61 17.94 11.12
C GLY A 285 10.93 17.02 12.14
N GLU A 286 11.26 17.20 13.41
CA GLU A 286 10.72 16.42 14.54
C GLU A 286 10.28 17.31 15.70
N GLY A 287 9.23 16.88 16.39
CA GLY A 287 8.64 17.58 17.54
C GLY A 287 8.38 19.07 17.24
N ARG A 288 8.87 19.94 18.13
CA ARG A 288 8.68 21.41 18.01
C ARG A 288 9.35 22.02 16.76
N LYS A 289 10.33 21.34 16.17
CA LYS A 289 11.08 21.85 15.01
C LYS A 289 10.43 21.48 13.67
N MET A 290 9.28 20.81 13.68
CA MET A 290 8.56 20.49 12.45
C MET A 290 8.12 21.76 11.73
N ASN A 291 8.43 21.83 10.45
CA ASN A 291 7.85 22.86 9.59
C ASN A 291 6.34 22.66 9.57
N ARG A 292 5.57 23.74 9.58
CA ARG A 292 4.12 23.65 9.56
C ARG A 292 3.50 24.81 8.82
N ALA A 293 2.37 24.55 8.15
CA ALA A 293 1.49 25.58 7.61
C ALA A 293 0.05 25.29 8.02
N GLN A 294 -0.77 26.33 8.00
CA GLN A 294 -2.18 26.25 8.31
C GLN A 294 -2.93 27.05 7.26
N VAL A 295 -3.89 26.41 6.59
CA VAL A 295 -4.74 27.03 5.59
C VAL A 295 -6.21 26.83 5.97
N HIS A 296 -7.07 27.79 5.65
CA HIS A 296 -8.49 27.72 5.97
C HIS A 296 -9.33 28.41 4.91
N ARG A 297 -10.59 27.99 4.77
CA ARG A 297 -11.58 28.60 3.87
C ARG A 297 -12.94 28.58 4.53
N TYR A 298 -13.44 29.75 4.92
CA TYR A 298 -14.81 29.84 5.42
C TYR A 298 -15.81 29.63 4.27
N ASP A 299 -16.76 28.72 4.48
CA ASP A 299 -17.77 28.31 3.50
C ASP A 299 -19.19 28.39 4.10
N GLY A 300 -19.36 29.14 5.19
CA GLY A 300 -20.63 29.23 5.92
C GLY A 300 -20.81 28.19 7.04
N ARG A 301 -19.93 27.18 7.15
CA ARG A 301 -20.04 26.10 8.16
C ARG A 301 -19.07 26.30 9.35
N LEU A 302 -19.28 25.52 10.41
CA LEU A 302 -18.42 25.53 11.61
C LEU A 302 -17.00 25.06 11.31
N ARG A 303 -16.03 25.53 12.09
CA ARG A 303 -14.62 25.14 11.98
C ARG A 303 -14.43 23.65 12.24
N ARG A 304 -13.83 22.96 11.27
CA ARG A 304 -13.37 21.56 11.36
C ARG A 304 -11.97 21.48 10.79
N VAL A 305 -11.06 20.84 11.53
CA VAL A 305 -9.63 20.83 11.24
C VAL A 305 -9.18 19.42 10.92
N ALA A 306 -8.46 19.26 9.80
CA ALA A 306 -7.72 18.03 9.50
C ALA A 306 -6.21 18.32 9.53
N THR A 307 -5.44 17.34 10.00
CA THR A 307 -3.97 17.42 10.02
C THR A 307 -3.40 16.46 9.00
N VAL A 308 -2.52 16.96 8.12
CA VAL A 308 -1.78 16.17 7.14
C VAL A 308 -0.30 16.21 7.50
N THR A 309 0.37 15.06 7.46
CA THR A 309 1.83 15.00 7.65
C THR A 309 2.48 14.61 6.34
N ASP A 310 3.40 15.44 5.87
CA ASP A 310 4.20 15.21 4.67
C ASP A 310 5.65 15.63 4.96
N LYS A 311 6.48 14.64 5.30
CA LYS A 311 7.86 14.85 5.76
C LYS A 311 8.80 15.29 4.65
N THR A 312 8.36 15.24 3.38
CA THR A 312 9.14 15.70 2.23
C THR A 312 9.17 17.23 2.15
N LEU A 313 8.15 17.90 2.71
CA LEU A 313 7.96 19.35 2.54
C LEU A 313 8.78 20.17 3.53
N ALA A 314 9.70 20.98 3.01
CA ALA A 314 10.61 21.80 3.80
C ALA A 314 10.36 23.32 3.71
N THR A 315 9.44 23.79 2.87
CA THR A 315 9.18 25.22 2.66
C THR A 315 7.74 25.60 2.99
N ASP A 316 7.53 26.83 3.49
CA ASP A 316 6.18 27.34 3.80
C ASP A 316 5.28 27.32 2.56
N THR A 317 5.80 27.70 1.38
CA THR A 317 5.06 27.63 0.11
C THR A 317 4.59 26.21 -0.20
N ALA A 318 5.47 25.21 -0.10
CA ALA A 318 5.09 23.83 -0.42
C ALA A 318 4.06 23.27 0.56
N LEU A 319 4.21 23.59 1.86
CA LEU A 319 3.24 23.22 2.90
C LEU A 319 1.86 23.85 2.67
N ARG A 320 1.82 25.13 2.29
CA ARG A 320 0.56 25.81 1.96
C ARG A 320 -0.10 25.24 0.72
N THR A 321 0.66 24.98 -0.34
CA THR A 321 0.15 24.33 -1.56
C THR A 321 -0.47 22.98 -1.23
N ARG A 322 0.21 22.14 -0.44
CA ARG A 322 -0.33 20.86 0.04
C ARG A 322 -1.60 21.04 0.85
N GLY A 323 -1.63 22.05 1.71
CA GLY A 323 -2.81 22.39 2.51
C GLY A 323 -4.00 22.79 1.64
N GLU A 324 -3.79 23.63 0.63
CA GLU A 324 -4.84 24.11 -0.28
C GLU A 324 -5.43 22.97 -1.12
N GLN A 325 -4.57 22.04 -1.55
CA GLN A 325 -4.97 20.81 -2.24
C GLN A 325 -5.89 19.97 -1.36
N GLU A 326 -5.45 19.64 -0.14
CA GLU A 326 -6.25 18.84 0.80
C GLU A 326 -7.58 19.51 1.15
N LEU A 327 -7.55 20.84 1.35
CA LEU A 327 -8.72 21.65 1.65
C LEU A 327 -9.76 21.61 0.51
N ALA A 328 -9.30 21.57 -0.74
CA ALA A 328 -10.17 21.48 -1.91
C ALA A 328 -10.92 20.13 -1.97
N GLY A 329 -10.28 19.03 -1.61
CA GLY A 329 -10.92 17.70 -1.55
C GLY A 329 -11.92 17.58 -0.38
N ARG A 330 -11.58 18.13 0.79
CA ARG A 330 -12.38 17.97 2.01
C ARG A 330 -13.59 18.90 2.13
N THR A 331 -13.68 19.94 1.30
CA THR A 331 -14.81 20.90 1.34
C THR A 331 -15.99 20.49 0.45
N GLN A 332 -15.90 19.36 -0.24
CA GLN A 332 -16.85 18.93 -1.25
C GLN A 332 -18.13 18.35 -0.65
N ALA A 333 -19.22 18.42 -1.43
CA ALA A 333 -20.56 18.15 -0.92
C ALA A 333 -21.00 16.69 -1.03
N LEU A 334 -20.36 15.89 -1.89
CA LEU A 334 -20.82 14.54 -2.20
C LEU A 334 -19.69 13.60 -2.65
N GLN A 335 -19.70 12.39 -2.09
CA GLN A 335 -18.91 11.24 -2.52
C GLN A 335 -19.85 10.08 -2.86
N ILE A 336 -19.52 9.35 -3.92
CA ILE A 336 -20.10 8.04 -4.21
C ILE A 336 -19.08 7.00 -3.75
N PRO A 337 -19.30 6.34 -2.60
CA PRO A 337 -18.26 5.50 -1.99
C PRO A 337 -18.06 4.17 -2.72
N ALA A 338 -19.08 3.67 -3.43
CA ALA A 338 -18.95 2.51 -4.29
C ALA A 338 -20.03 2.49 -5.37
N ILE A 339 -19.73 1.84 -6.48
CA ILE A 339 -20.68 1.46 -7.53
C ILE A 339 -20.61 -0.04 -7.77
N GLN A 340 -21.75 -0.65 -8.04
CA GLN A 340 -21.84 -2.01 -8.54
C GLN A 340 -22.10 -1.95 -10.04
N ILE A 341 -21.29 -2.68 -10.80
CA ILE A 341 -21.31 -2.69 -12.25
C ILE A 341 -21.42 -4.11 -12.79
N VAL A 342 -21.78 -4.21 -14.07
CA VAL A 342 -21.77 -5.46 -14.85
C VAL A 342 -20.84 -5.32 -16.05
N ASP A 343 -20.37 -6.45 -16.57
CA ASP A 343 -19.60 -6.46 -17.82
C ASP A 343 -20.40 -5.84 -18.96
N HIS A 344 -19.82 -4.84 -19.63
CA HIS A 344 -20.49 -4.04 -20.64
C HIS A 344 -19.49 -3.46 -21.65
N PRO A 345 -19.84 -3.30 -22.94
CA PRO A 345 -18.92 -2.75 -23.96
C PRO A 345 -18.28 -1.40 -23.60
N ASN A 346 -18.95 -0.58 -22.78
CA ASN A 346 -18.45 0.72 -22.31
C ASN A 346 -17.40 0.61 -21.19
N ALA A 347 -17.37 -0.51 -20.47
CA ALA A 347 -16.35 -0.84 -19.47
C ALA A 347 -16.24 -2.37 -19.37
N PRO A 348 -15.56 -3.03 -20.33
CA PRO A 348 -15.44 -4.48 -20.33
C PRO A 348 -14.67 -4.99 -19.11
N LEU A 349 -14.99 -6.17 -18.61
CA LEU A 349 -14.30 -6.76 -17.46
C LEU A 349 -12.79 -6.86 -17.71
N GLY A 350 -12.00 -6.26 -16.81
CA GLY A 350 -10.54 -6.18 -16.93
C GLY A 350 -10.04 -5.02 -17.78
N ALA A 351 -10.91 -4.16 -18.33
CA ALA A 351 -10.51 -2.95 -19.02
C ALA A 351 -10.03 -1.87 -18.04
N TRP A 352 -10.38 -1.92 -16.75
CA TRP A 352 -9.89 -1.02 -15.70
C TRP A 352 -8.90 -1.73 -14.76
N GLN A 353 -8.19 -0.93 -13.95
CA GLN A 353 -7.33 -1.41 -12.88
C GLN A 353 -7.46 -0.51 -11.64
N LEU A 354 -7.04 -1.03 -10.49
CA LEU A 354 -6.92 -0.22 -9.27
C LEU A 354 -5.99 0.97 -9.50
N GLY A 355 -6.37 2.12 -8.95
CA GLY A 355 -5.70 3.40 -9.17
C GLY A 355 -6.14 4.15 -10.43
N ASP A 356 -6.97 3.58 -11.30
CA ASP A 356 -7.55 4.37 -12.39
C ASP A 356 -8.54 5.43 -11.86
N ASP A 357 -8.54 6.60 -12.50
CA ASP A 357 -9.57 7.62 -12.27
C ASP A 357 -10.66 7.45 -13.34
N ILE A 358 -11.90 7.22 -12.89
CA ILE A 358 -13.07 6.98 -13.73
C ILE A 358 -14.14 8.06 -13.50
N ARG A 359 -14.92 8.34 -14.54
CA ARG A 359 -16.05 9.29 -14.47
C ARG A 359 -17.32 8.52 -14.13
N VAL A 360 -17.94 8.85 -13.00
CA VAL A 360 -19.19 8.23 -12.54
C VAL A 360 -20.34 9.20 -12.78
N GLN A 361 -21.33 8.77 -13.57
CA GLN A 361 -22.47 9.58 -13.99
C GLN A 361 -23.77 8.94 -13.53
N VAL A 362 -24.39 9.48 -12.48
CA VAL A 362 -25.55 8.87 -11.84
C VAL A 362 -26.57 9.93 -11.43
N ASN A 363 -27.85 9.56 -11.43
CA ASN A 363 -28.89 10.41 -10.87
C ASN A 363 -29.06 10.10 -9.37
N VAL A 364 -28.91 11.11 -8.52
CA VAL A 364 -29.16 10.98 -7.08
C VAL A 364 -30.45 11.76 -6.75
N PRO A 365 -31.53 11.11 -6.26
CA PRO A 365 -32.86 11.72 -6.18
C PRO A 365 -32.94 13.10 -5.52
N TRP A 366 -32.09 13.36 -4.51
CA TRP A 366 -32.09 14.60 -3.74
C TRP A 366 -31.07 15.65 -4.23
N ILE A 367 -30.18 15.26 -5.14
CA ILE A 367 -29.06 16.11 -5.61
C ILE A 367 -29.19 16.41 -7.11
N GLY A 368 -29.83 15.52 -7.86
CA GLY A 368 -29.92 15.56 -9.32
C GLY A 368 -28.82 14.74 -9.97
N ASP A 369 -28.46 15.12 -11.20
CA ASP A 369 -27.43 14.44 -11.96
C ASP A 369 -26.04 14.77 -11.39
N VAL A 370 -25.34 13.72 -10.99
CA VAL A 370 -23.99 13.78 -10.43
C VAL A 370 -23.02 13.24 -11.47
N ASP A 371 -21.99 14.03 -11.73
CA ASP A 371 -20.93 13.69 -12.67
C ASP A 371 -19.57 14.02 -12.03
N VAL A 372 -18.91 12.99 -11.51
CA VAL A 372 -17.73 13.17 -10.66
C VAL A 372 -16.66 12.13 -10.96
N TRP A 373 -15.41 12.59 -10.97
CA TRP A 373 -14.24 11.73 -11.09
C TRP A 373 -13.90 11.05 -9.78
N HIS A 374 -13.81 9.73 -9.84
CA HIS A 374 -13.44 8.88 -8.71
C HIS A 374 -12.25 8.01 -9.06
N ARG A 375 -11.35 7.82 -8.12
CA ARG A 375 -10.28 6.84 -8.14
C ARG A 375 -10.80 5.50 -7.64
N ILE A 376 -10.51 4.43 -8.38
CA ILE A 376 -10.80 3.05 -7.95
C ILE A 376 -9.77 2.64 -6.89
N VAL A 377 -10.22 2.41 -5.66
CA VAL A 377 -9.34 2.05 -4.53
C VAL A 377 -9.49 0.59 -4.10
N ALA A 378 -10.58 -0.06 -4.48
CA ALA A 378 -10.74 -1.50 -4.36
C ALA A 378 -11.74 -1.98 -5.41
N ASP A 379 -11.66 -3.27 -5.75
CA ASP A 379 -12.70 -3.94 -6.49
C ASP A 379 -12.97 -5.34 -5.94
N GLU A 380 -14.21 -5.78 -6.08
CA GLU A 380 -14.70 -7.06 -5.59
C GLU A 380 -15.58 -7.70 -6.67
N ILE A 381 -15.25 -8.93 -7.08
CA ILE A 381 -15.94 -9.62 -8.17
C ILE A 381 -16.78 -10.79 -7.66
N SER A 382 -18.08 -10.77 -7.92
CA SER A 382 -18.98 -11.85 -7.51
C SER A 382 -19.13 -12.93 -8.58
N ALA A 383 -19.51 -14.14 -8.15
CA ALA A 383 -19.67 -15.30 -9.02
C ALA A 383 -20.77 -15.14 -10.08
N ASP A 384 -21.73 -14.24 -9.86
CA ASP A 384 -22.76 -13.88 -10.84
C ASP A 384 -22.23 -12.97 -11.97
N GLY A 385 -21.01 -12.44 -11.84
CA GLY A 385 -20.35 -11.57 -12.81
C GLY A 385 -20.48 -10.07 -12.53
N ALA A 386 -21.12 -9.67 -11.42
CA ALA A 386 -21.10 -8.29 -10.99
C ALA A 386 -19.75 -7.91 -10.36
N VAL A 387 -19.38 -6.63 -10.45
CA VAL A 387 -18.19 -6.09 -9.79
C VAL A 387 -18.58 -4.89 -8.95
N VAL A 388 -18.18 -4.87 -7.69
CA VAL A 388 -18.27 -3.68 -6.84
C VAL A 388 -16.94 -2.95 -6.93
N LEU A 389 -16.96 -1.69 -7.38
CA LEU A 389 -15.83 -0.79 -7.33
C LEU A 389 -15.97 0.11 -6.10
N THR A 390 -15.02 0.04 -5.17
CA THR A 390 -14.90 1.03 -4.09
C THR A 390 -14.14 2.24 -4.60
N LEU A 391 -14.67 3.41 -4.30
CA LEU A 391 -14.30 4.68 -4.90
C LEU A 391 -13.93 5.69 -3.83
N LYS A 392 -12.92 6.50 -4.16
CA LYS A 392 -12.66 7.78 -3.48
C LYS A 392 -12.59 8.86 -4.52
N ARG A 393 -12.87 10.11 -4.16
CA ARG A 393 -12.79 11.19 -5.15
C ARG A 393 -11.36 11.37 -5.65
N SER A 394 -11.18 11.54 -6.95
CA SER A 394 -9.84 11.64 -7.56
C SER A 394 -9.06 12.85 -7.06
N ASP A 395 -9.76 13.93 -6.74
CA ASP A 395 -9.20 15.18 -6.20
C ASP A 395 -8.82 15.09 -4.71
N ALA A 396 -9.13 13.98 -4.02
CA ALA A 396 -8.64 13.72 -2.66
C ALA A 396 -7.23 13.11 -2.63
N PHE A 397 -6.66 12.76 -3.79
CA PHE A 397 -5.31 12.18 -3.87
C PHE A 397 -4.30 13.22 -4.31
N HIS A 398 -3.25 13.35 -3.51
CA HIS A 398 -2.14 14.26 -3.74
C HIS A 398 -0.85 13.47 -3.46
N TYR A 399 -0.03 13.33 -4.49
CA TYR A 399 1.23 12.61 -4.47
C TYR A 399 2.38 13.60 -4.57
#